data_AF-A0A846T0T9-F1
#
_entry.id   AF-A0A846T0T9-F1
#
_cell.length_a   1.000
_cell.length_b   1.000
_cell.length_c   1.000
_cell.angle_alpha   90.00
_cell.angle_beta   90.00
_cell.angle_gamma   90.00
#
_symmetry.space_group_name_H-M   'P 1'
#
loop_
_entity.id
_entity.type
_entity.pdbx_description
1 polymer ?
#
loop_
_entity_poly.entity_id
_entity_poly.type
_entity_poly.pdbx_seq_one_letter_code
_entity_poly.pdbx_strand_id
1 'polypeptide(L)' 'MIALRIAAAEFIGGQLVVKASPNPAEQGLRGKVIDETMNTLLLSVGGRDVRIAKVGRVFVWEGAVLVGD' A
#
# COMPACT_ATOMS: atom_id res chain seq x y z
N MET A 1 5.40 14.76 -10.78
CA MET A 1 5.11 13.63 -9.88
C MET A 1 4.64 12.48 -10.73
N ILE A 2 5.31 11.34 -10.69
CA ILE A 2 4.96 10.15 -11.50
C ILE A 2 4.03 9.30 -10.63
N ALA A 3 2.77 9.13 -11.06
CA ALA A 3 1.85 8.17 -10.45
C ALA A 3 2.04 6.82 -11.15
N LEU A 4 2.63 5.85 -10.46
CA LEU A 4 2.76 4.48 -10.96
C LEU A 4 1.48 3.72 -10.63
N ARG A 5 0.94 2.99 -11.61
CA ARG A 5 -0.15 2.03 -11.39
C ARG A 5 0.38 0.85 -10.59
N ILE A 6 -0.34 0.50 -9.53
CA ILE A 6 0.05 -0.60 -8.64
C ILE A 6 -0.01 -1.96 -9.38
N ALA A 7 -0.87 -2.12 -10.38
CA ALA A 7 -1.05 -3.40 -11.07
C ALA A 7 0.15 -3.94 -11.87
N ALA A 8 1.25 -3.19 -12.03
CA ALA A 8 2.37 -3.56 -12.91
C ALA A 8 3.75 -3.62 -12.22
N ALA A 9 3.83 -3.42 -10.90
CA ALA A 9 5.09 -3.35 -10.17
C ALA A 9 5.12 -4.38 -9.04
N GLU A 10 6.30 -4.97 -8.80
CA GLU A 10 6.51 -5.92 -7.71
C GLU A 10 6.86 -5.14 -6.44
N PHE A 11 5.86 -4.85 -5.60
CA PHE A 11 6.07 -4.11 -4.35
C PHE A 11 6.47 -5.02 -3.18
N ILE A 12 6.36 -6.34 -3.35
CA ILE A 12 6.67 -7.34 -2.33
C ILE A 12 8.11 -7.14 -1.85
N GLY A 13 8.29 -7.08 -0.52
CA GLY A 13 9.57 -6.82 0.10
C GLY A 13 9.80 -5.36 0.49
N GLY A 14 9.14 -4.42 -0.19
CA GLY A 14 9.31 -2.99 0.03
C GLY A 14 8.56 -2.45 1.24
N GLN A 15 9.00 -1.29 1.74
CA GLN A 15 8.31 -0.54 2.78
C GLN A 15 7.29 0.42 2.18
N LEU A 16 6.07 0.38 2.70
CA LEU A 16 4.94 1.14 2.18
C LEU A 16 4.18 1.83 3.32
N VAL A 17 3.73 3.05 3.06
CA VAL A 17 2.93 3.86 3.99
C VAL A 17 1.59 4.17 3.35
N VAL A 18 0.49 3.95 4.08
CA VAL A 18 -0.85 4.39 3.67
C VAL A 18 -0.99 5.87 3.97
N LYS A 19 -0.99 6.71 2.93
CA LYS A 19 -1.07 8.17 3.06
C LYS A 19 -2.50 8.68 3.15
N ALA A 20 -3.42 8.05 2.43
CA ALA A 20 -4.84 8.36 2.47
C ALA A 20 -5.66 7.06 2.35
N SER A 21 -6.76 7.00 3.10
CA SER A 21 -7.72 5.90 3.04
C SER A 21 -9.11 6.39 3.47
N PRO A 22 -10.20 5.86 2.87
CA PRO A 22 -11.56 6.07 3.37
C PRO A 22 -11.78 5.46 4.76
N ASN A 23 -10.94 4.51 5.18
CA ASN A 23 -10.92 3.98 6.53
C ASN A 23 -9.84 4.70 7.36
N PRO A 24 -10.20 5.53 8.35
CA PRO A 24 -9.23 6.29 9.14
C PRO A 24 -8.22 5.41 9.89
N ALA A 25 -8.59 4.17 10.25
CA ALA A 25 -7.70 3.25 10.94
C ALA A 25 -6.51 2.77 10.08
N GLU A 26 -6.63 2.90 8.75
CA GLU A 26 -5.57 2.54 7.82
C GLU A 26 -4.55 3.69 7.63
N GLN A 27 -4.94 4.94 7.91
CA GLN A 27 -4.10 6.09 7.62
C GLN A 27 -2.84 6.11 8.52
N GLY A 28 -1.68 6.27 7.88
CA GLY A 28 -0.40 6.25 8.57
C GLY A 28 0.15 4.86 8.87
N LEU A 29 -0.60 3.79 8.56
CA LEU A 29 -0.04 2.43 8.65
C LEU A 29 1.21 2.34 7.78
N ARG A 30 2.28 1.86 8.39
CA ARG A 30 3.58 1.63 7.76
C ARG A 30 3.94 0.16 7.92
N GLY A 31 4.17 -0.51 6.81
CA GLY A 31 4.47 -1.94 6.83
C GLY A 31 5.27 -2.38 5.62
N LYS A 32 5.82 -3.59 5.74
CA LYS A 32 6.45 -4.29 4.63
C LYS A 32 5.35 -4.94 3.79
N VAL A 33 5.36 -4.77 2.47
CA VAL A 33 4.47 -5.52 1.59
C VAL A 33 4.94 -6.98 1.56
N ILE A 34 4.06 -7.91 1.89
CA ILE A 34 4.39 -9.35 1.95
C ILE A 34 3.60 -10.17 0.92
N ASP A 35 2.50 -9.62 0.41
CA ASP A 35 1.70 -10.23 -0.64
C ASP A 35 0.95 -9.11 -1.40
N GLU A 36 0.67 -9.37 -2.67
CA GLU A 36 -0.04 -8.47 -3.56
C GLU A 36 -0.97 -9.27 -4.47
N THR A 37 -2.21 -8.81 -4.54
CA THR A 37 -3.20 -9.31 -5.49
C THR A 37 -3.64 -8.17 -6.39
N MET A 38 -4.52 -8.42 -7.37
CA MET A 38 -5.06 -7.38 -8.23
C MET A 38 -5.62 -6.17 -7.43
N ASN A 39 -6.37 -6.43 -6.34
CA ASN A 39 -7.14 -5.39 -5.63
C ASN A 39 -6.64 -5.10 -4.21
N THR A 40 -5.72 -5.90 -3.66
CA THR A 40 -5.28 -5.76 -2.27
C THR A 40 -3.78 -5.87 -2.11
N LEU A 41 -3.27 -5.21 -1.06
CA LEU A 41 -1.92 -5.35 -0.53
C LEU A 41 -2.01 -5.99 0.86
N LEU A 42 -1.13 -6.93 1.15
CA LEU A 42 -0.93 -7.42 2.51
C LEU A 42 0.32 -6.78 3.09
N LEU A 43 0.15 -6.03 4.18
CA LEU A 43 1.24 -5.37 4.88
C LEU A 43 1.52 -6.06 6.21
N SER A 44 2.78 -6.35 6.49
CA SER A 44 3.23 -6.69 7.83
C SER A 44 3.57 -5.41 8.60
N VAL A 45 2.74 -5.07 9.58
CA VAL A 45 2.80 -3.85 10.41
C VAL A 45 3.03 -4.24 11.86
N GLY A 46 4.23 -3.96 12.40
CA GLY A 46 4.54 -4.24 13.80
C GLY A 46 4.34 -5.71 14.20
N GLY A 47 4.56 -6.65 13.29
CA GLY A 47 4.37 -8.09 13.52
C GLY A 47 2.93 -8.59 13.35
N ARG A 48 2.01 -7.75 12.84
CA ARG A 48 0.65 -8.16 12.44
C ARG A 48 0.45 -7.96 10.95
N ASP A 49 -0.26 -8.88 10.34
CA ASP A 49 -0.59 -8.78 8.92
C ASP A 49 -1.93 -8.07 8.74
N VAL A 50 -1.92 -7.03 7.90
CA VAL A 50 -3.07 -6.17 7.62
C VAL A 50 -3.31 -6.16 6.12
N ARG A 51 -4.48 -6.62 5.69
CA ARG A 51 -4.89 -6.59 4.28
C ARG A 51 -5.62 -5.28 3.99
N ILE A 52 -5.16 -4.57 2.97
CA ILE A 52 -5.63 -3.24 2.59
C ILE A 52 -6.08 -3.28 1.13
N ALA A 53 -7.26 -2.72 0.85
CA ALA A 53 -7.71 -2.54 -0.53
C ALA A 53 -6.93 -1.42 -1.23
N LYS A 54 -6.68 -1.57 -2.53
CA LYS A 54 -6.04 -0.53 -3.37
C LYS A 54 -7.01 0.61 -3.64
N VAL A 55 -8.23 0.28 -4.06
CA VAL A 55 -9.25 1.25 -4.47
C VAL A 55 -9.47 2.35 -3.42
N GLY A 56 -9.34 3.60 -3.86
CA GLY A 56 -9.55 4.79 -3.02
C GLY A 56 -8.47 5.04 -1.97
N ARG A 57 -7.34 4.32 -2.01
CA ARG A 57 -6.19 4.55 -1.15
C ARG A 57 -5.04 5.20 -1.92
N VAL A 58 -4.26 5.98 -1.19
CA VAL A 58 -2.99 6.53 -1.67
C VAL A 58 -1.89 5.98 -0.80
N PHE A 59 -0.85 5.48 -1.43
CA PHE A 59 0.31 4.88 -0.77
C PHE A 59 1.58 5.63 -1.13
N VAL A 60 2.57 5.56 -0.24
CA VAL A 60 3.93 6.01 -0.50
C VAL A 60 4.86 4.81 -0.40
N TRP A 61 5.62 4.56 -1.46
CA TRP A 61 6.57 3.47 -1.57
C TRP A 61 7.87 4.00 -2.14
N GLU A 62 8.97 3.88 -1.39
CA GLU A 62 10.30 4.38 -1.82
C GLU A 62 10.32 5.83 -2.34
N GLY A 63 9.45 6.69 -1.78
CA GLY A 63 9.31 8.08 -2.22
C GLY A 63 8.41 8.29 -3.44
N ALA A 64 7.97 7.22 -4.10
CA ALA A 64 6.93 7.26 -5.12
C ALA A 64 5.54 7.29 -4.48
N VAL A 65 4.63 8.05 -5.09
CA VAL A 65 3.20 8.08 -4.72
C VAL A 65 2.46 7.12 -5.63
N LEU A 66 1.74 6.19 -5.03
CA LEU A 66 0.93 5.18 -5.70
C LEU A 66 -0.54 5.46 -5.42
N VAL A 67 -1.37 5.49 -6.46
CA VAL A 67 -2.82 5.63 -6.34
C VAL A 67 -3.43 4.29 -6.68
N GLY A 68 -4.20 3.71 -5.77
CA GLY A 68 -4.88 2.46 -6.03
C GLY A 68 -6.15 2.71 -6.86
N ASP A 69 -6.25 2.00 -7.99
CA ASP A 69 -7.44 1.89 -8.82
C ASP A 69 -8.36 0.73 -8.38
#